data_AF-A0A524DLD3-F1
#
_entry.id   AF-A0A524DLD3-F1
#
_cell.length_a   1.000
_cell.length_b   1.000
_cell.length_c   1.000
_cell.angle_alpha   90.00
_cell.angle_beta   90.00
_cell.angle_gamma   90.00
#
_symmetry.space_group_name_H-M   'P 1'
#
loop_
_entity.id
_entity.type
_entity.pdbx_description
1 polymer ?
#
loop_
_entity_poly.entity_id
_entity_poly.type
_entity_poly.pdbx_seq_one_letter_code
_entity_poly.pdbx_strand_id
1 'polypeptide(L)'
;MTKSTYKKILLIGLDNAGKTSIVKCLSGTKKLTSFSEITPTKGNEIISIKVLDTDFSIWDLGGQEAFRKEYLSNFDNYIPGCNKLIFVFDIQDTKRYELALEYFEKIIDLTEIEKNANNFELSVFFHKFDPDLIKTDGLDKKINSLKDRVKEKLDSTDFFYQIFRTTIYAIFEKIVVY
;
A
#
# COMPACT_ATOMS: atom_id res chain seq x y z
N MET A 1 23.98 -0.24 25.05
CA MET A 1 23.36 -0.89 23.87
C MET A 1 22.14 -0.06 23.50
N THR A 2 22.19 0.68 22.40
CA THR A 2 21.00 1.35 21.85
C THR A 2 20.01 0.28 21.40
N LYS A 3 18.79 0.31 21.95
CA LYS A 3 17.74 -0.65 21.60
C LYS A 3 17.30 -0.34 20.17
N SER A 4 17.48 -1.28 19.24
CA SER A 4 16.97 -1.14 17.87
C SER A 4 15.47 -0.90 17.89
N THR A 5 14.99 0.06 17.11
CA THR A 5 13.55 0.32 16.99
C THR A 5 12.96 -0.69 16.02
N TYR A 6 11.90 -1.40 16.41
CA TYR A 6 11.20 -2.33 15.52
C TYR A 6 9.96 -1.64 14.94
N LYS A 7 9.75 -1.77 13.62
CA LYS A 7 8.60 -1.20 12.91
C LYS A 7 7.95 -2.25 12.01
N LYS A 8 6.68 -2.58 12.27
CA LYS A 8 5.87 -3.44 11.40
C LYS A 8 5.10 -2.58 10.39
N ILE A 9 5.19 -2.96 9.11
CA ILE A 9 4.48 -2.33 8.00
C ILE A 9 3.61 -3.37 7.31
N LEU A 10 2.32 -3.07 7.13
CA LEU A 10 1.42 -3.86 6.29
C LEU A 10 1.30 -3.21 4.91
N LEU A 11 1.51 -3.98 3.85
CA LEU A 11 1.34 -3.53 2.47
C LEU A 11 0.15 -4.25 1.82
N ILE A 12 -0.94 -3.51 1.57
CA ILE A 12 -2.24 -4.05 1.18
C ILE A 12 -2.71 -3.41 -0.14
N GLY A 13 -3.52 -4.13 -0.90
CA GLY A 13 -4.10 -3.65 -2.17
C GLY A 13 -4.43 -4.81 -3.09
N LEU A 14 -5.03 -4.54 -4.24
CA LEU A 14 -5.38 -5.59 -5.20
C LEU A 14 -4.14 -6.31 -5.76
N ASP A 15 -4.38 -7.46 -6.36
CA ASP A 15 -3.39 -8.16 -7.18
C ASP A 15 -2.94 -7.27 -8.33
N ASN A 16 -1.67 -7.41 -8.71
CA ASN A 16 -1.01 -6.60 -9.74
C ASN A 16 -0.86 -5.10 -9.41
N ALA A 17 -1.24 -4.63 -8.21
CA ALA A 17 -1.10 -3.22 -7.84
C ALA A 17 0.34 -2.72 -7.67
N GLY A 18 1.35 -3.61 -7.72
CA GLY A 18 2.78 -3.26 -7.63
C GLY A 18 3.37 -3.38 -6.22
N LYS A 19 2.67 -4.03 -5.27
CA LYS A 19 3.10 -4.17 -3.87
C LYS A 19 4.48 -4.83 -3.72
N THR A 20 4.64 -6.02 -4.29
CA THR A 20 5.93 -6.74 -4.28
C THR A 20 7.05 -5.93 -4.96
N SER A 21 6.73 -5.17 -6.02
CA SER A 21 7.69 -4.28 -6.67
C SER A 21 8.14 -3.14 -5.75
N ILE A 22 7.21 -2.53 -5.01
CA ILE A 22 7.51 -1.51 -4.00
C ILE A 22 8.46 -2.09 -2.94
N VAL A 23 8.14 -3.28 -2.40
CA VAL A 23 9.01 -3.92 -1.39
C VAL A 23 10.40 -4.20 -1.94
N LYS A 24 10.51 -4.81 -3.14
CA LYS A 24 11.82 -5.07 -3.76
C LYS A 24 12.64 -3.80 -3.96
N CYS A 25 11.98 -2.70 -4.35
CA CYS A 25 12.66 -1.41 -4.50
C CYS A 25 13.15 -0.86 -3.15
N LEU A 26 12.33 -0.93 -2.10
CA LEU A 26 12.72 -0.53 -0.73
C LEU A 26 13.87 -1.39 -0.18
N SER A 27 13.92 -2.68 -0.55
CA SER A 27 15.02 -3.59 -0.22
C SER A 27 16.29 -3.37 -1.05
N GLY A 28 16.34 -2.36 -1.92
CA GLY A 28 17.53 -1.99 -2.69
C GLY A 28 17.64 -2.66 -4.08
N THR A 29 16.61 -3.36 -4.55
CA THR A 29 16.59 -3.88 -5.93
C THR A 29 16.40 -2.75 -6.92
N LYS A 30 17.43 -2.45 -7.71
CA LYS A 30 17.41 -1.37 -8.72
C LYS A 30 17.32 -1.85 -10.18
N LYS A 31 17.43 -3.15 -10.43
CA LYS A 31 17.40 -3.70 -11.81
C LYS A 31 15.96 -3.86 -12.28
N LEU A 32 15.60 -3.12 -13.34
CA LEU A 32 14.26 -3.17 -13.93
C LEU A 32 13.86 -4.59 -14.41
N THR A 33 14.83 -5.38 -14.87
CA THR A 33 14.62 -6.77 -15.32
C THR A 33 14.11 -7.68 -14.19
N SER A 34 14.46 -7.41 -12.94
CA SER A 34 14.03 -8.21 -11.78
C SER A 34 12.56 -8.01 -11.39
N PHE A 35 11.88 -7.01 -11.96
CA PHE A 35 10.45 -6.81 -11.76
C PHE A 35 9.59 -7.60 -12.75
N SER A 36 10.11 -7.91 -13.95
CA SER A 36 9.41 -8.70 -14.97
C SER A 36 9.22 -10.17 -14.58
N GLU A 37 10.01 -10.66 -13.62
CA GLU A 37 9.96 -12.04 -13.10
C GLU A 37 9.06 -12.18 -11.86
N ILE A 38 8.40 -11.10 -11.42
CA ILE A 38 7.54 -11.16 -10.23
C ILE A 38 6.26 -11.95 -10.56
N THR A 39 6.08 -13.07 -9.88
CA THR A 39 4.84 -13.85 -9.89
C THR A 39 3.88 -13.38 -8.79
N PRO A 40 2.57 -13.62 -8.92
CA PRO A 40 1.61 -13.29 -7.86
C PRO A 40 1.99 -13.91 -6.51
N THR A 41 2.03 -13.10 -5.45
CA THR A 41 2.28 -13.54 -4.06
C THR A 41 1.15 -14.44 -3.58
N LYS A 42 1.51 -15.60 -3.02
CA LYS A 42 0.57 -16.52 -2.36
C LYS A 42 0.59 -16.26 -0.86
N GLY A 43 -0.57 -15.95 -0.26
CA GLY A 43 -0.64 -15.56 1.14
C GLY A 43 0.15 -14.26 1.39
N ASN A 44 0.78 -14.16 2.55
CA ASN A 44 1.63 -13.02 2.91
C ASN A 44 3.12 -13.40 2.87
N GLU A 45 3.94 -12.52 2.32
CA GLU A 45 5.40 -12.61 2.41
C GLU A 45 5.91 -11.62 3.48
N ILE A 46 6.80 -12.07 4.35
CA ILE A 46 7.40 -11.21 5.39
C ILE A 46 8.85 -10.91 4.99
N ILE A 47 9.12 -9.64 4.72
CA ILE A 47 10.44 -9.13 4.35
C ILE A 47 11.00 -8.33 5.53
N SER A 48 12.17 -8.71 6.01
CA SER A 48 12.88 -7.97 7.06
C SER A 48 13.98 -7.12 6.44
N ILE A 49 13.92 -5.80 6.63
CA ILE A 49 14.96 -4.86 6.19
C ILE A 49 15.47 -4.04 7.36
N LYS A 50 16.77 -3.77 7.39
CA LYS A 50 17.37 -2.88 8.38
C LYS A 50 17.79 -1.58 7.71
N VAL A 51 17.30 -0.47 8.23
CA VAL A 51 17.68 0.87 7.77
C VAL A 51 18.15 1.65 9.00
N LEU A 52 19.44 2.03 9.01
CA LEU A 52 20.09 2.64 10.18
C LEU A 52 19.88 1.77 11.44
N ASP A 53 19.35 2.37 12.51
CA ASP A 53 19.06 1.71 13.80
C ASP A 53 17.60 1.24 13.93
N THR A 54 16.90 1.04 12.81
CA THR A 54 15.52 0.55 12.77
C THR A 54 15.40 -0.73 11.96
N ASP A 55 14.82 -1.75 12.58
CA ASP A 55 14.44 -3.01 11.94
C ASP A 55 12.98 -2.92 11.47
N PHE A 56 12.77 -3.05 10.17
CA PHE A 56 11.45 -3.04 9.56
C PHE A 56 11.02 -4.46 9.19
N SER A 57 9.80 -4.82 9.56
CA SER A 57 9.13 -6.03 9.10
C SER A 57 7.98 -5.63 8.17
N ILE A 58 8.18 -5.83 6.88
CA ILE A 58 7.21 -5.50 5.84
C ILE A 58 6.45 -6.77 5.48
N TRP A 59 5.13 -6.73 5.63
CA TRP A 59 4.22 -7.81 5.28
C TRP A 59 3.57 -7.47 3.94
N ASP A 60 4.05 -8.10 2.86
CA ASP A 60 3.46 -8.00 1.52
C ASP A 60 2.27 -8.97 1.41
N LEU A 61 1.05 -8.44 1.47
CA LEU A 61 -0.17 -9.24 1.49
C LEU A 61 -0.64 -9.56 0.07
N GLY A 62 -0.80 -10.85 -0.23
CA GLY A 62 -1.24 -11.35 -1.52
C GLY A 62 -2.55 -10.69 -1.96
N GLY A 63 -2.52 -10.05 -3.11
CA GLY A 63 -3.64 -9.22 -3.54
C GLY A 63 -4.81 -9.97 -4.13
N GLN A 64 -4.76 -11.29 -4.30
CA GLN A 64 -5.78 -12.07 -5.02
C GLN A 64 -7.08 -12.20 -4.21
N GLU A 65 -8.21 -12.36 -4.88
CA GLU A 65 -9.54 -12.35 -4.24
C GLU A 65 -9.66 -13.33 -3.06
N ALA A 66 -9.16 -14.55 -3.19
CA ALA A 66 -9.20 -15.56 -2.13
C ALA A 66 -8.48 -15.09 -0.86
N PHE A 67 -7.26 -14.54 -1.00
CA PHE A 67 -6.48 -14.02 0.11
C PHE A 67 -7.10 -12.75 0.70
N ARG A 68 -7.64 -11.85 -0.12
CA ARG A 68 -8.35 -10.65 0.38
C ARG A 68 -9.53 -11.03 1.28
N LYS A 69 -10.32 -12.05 0.90
CA LYS A 69 -11.43 -12.55 1.73
C LYS A 69 -10.92 -13.09 3.07
N GLU A 70 -9.84 -13.87 3.05
CA GLU A 70 -9.21 -14.40 4.26
C GLU A 70 -8.73 -13.26 5.19
N TYR A 71 -8.08 -12.23 4.64
CA TYR A 71 -7.58 -11.09 5.41
C TYR A 71 -8.69 -10.26 6.02
N LEU A 72 -9.81 -10.07 5.31
CA LEU A 72 -10.98 -9.36 5.85
C LEU A 72 -11.64 -10.15 7.00
N SER A 73 -11.66 -11.47 6.91
CA SER A 73 -12.27 -12.32 7.96
C SER A 73 -11.39 -12.51 9.20
N ASN A 74 -10.07 -12.34 9.06
CA ASN A 74 -9.09 -12.64 10.11
C ASN A 74 -8.07 -11.50 10.29
N PHE A 75 -8.52 -10.25 10.17
CA PHE A 75 -7.64 -9.08 10.14
C PHE A 75 -6.91 -8.83 11.47
N ASP A 76 -7.51 -9.30 12.57
CA ASP A 76 -6.97 -9.36 13.92
C ASP A 76 -5.67 -10.18 14.01
N ASN A 77 -5.37 -11.06 13.07
CA ASN A 77 -4.07 -11.73 12.99
C ASN A 77 -2.97 -10.87 12.34
N TYR A 78 -3.36 -9.86 11.56
CA TYR A 78 -2.44 -9.07 10.73
C TYR A 78 -2.15 -7.70 11.33
N ILE A 79 -3.15 -7.00 11.85
CA ILE A 79 -3.02 -5.62 12.33
C ILE A 79 -2.27 -5.43 13.67
N PRO A 80 -2.24 -6.38 14.62
CA PRO A 80 -1.56 -6.14 15.89
C PRO A 80 -0.08 -5.78 15.74
N GLY A 81 0.34 -4.76 16.49
CA GLY A 81 1.70 -4.22 16.45
C GLY A 81 2.05 -3.49 15.14
N CYS A 82 1.11 -3.29 14.21
CA CYS A 82 1.34 -2.54 13.00
C CYS A 82 1.63 -1.07 13.33
N ASN A 83 2.76 -0.57 12.84
CA ASN A 83 3.11 0.84 12.96
C ASN A 83 2.66 1.65 11.74
N LYS A 84 2.60 0.99 10.58
CA LYS A 84 2.21 1.64 9.33
C LYS A 84 1.42 0.72 8.43
N LEU A 85 0.28 1.17 7.94
CA LEU A 85 -0.43 0.52 6.84
C LEU A 85 -0.19 1.31 5.56
N ILE A 86 0.12 0.61 4.48
CA ILE A 86 0.25 1.18 3.14
C ILE A 86 -0.78 0.50 2.25
N PHE A 87 -1.76 1.24 1.78
CA PHE A 87 -2.71 0.75 0.79
C PHE A 87 -2.30 1.21 -0.62
N VAL A 88 -2.23 0.28 -1.57
CA VAL A 88 -1.75 0.52 -2.93
C VAL A 88 -2.89 0.37 -3.94
N PHE A 89 -3.20 1.48 -4.62
CA PHE A 89 -4.08 1.53 -5.78
C PHE A 89 -3.26 1.48 -7.07
N ASP A 90 -3.69 0.67 -8.03
CA ASP A 90 -3.20 0.75 -9.41
C ASP A 90 -4.02 1.80 -10.16
N ILE A 91 -3.42 2.95 -10.48
CA ILE A 91 -4.17 4.00 -11.20
C ILE A 91 -4.46 3.64 -12.66
N GLN A 92 -3.73 2.70 -13.24
CA GLN A 92 -3.93 2.31 -14.64
C GLN A 92 -5.12 1.33 -14.75
N ASP A 93 -5.48 0.66 -13.66
CA ASP A 93 -6.56 -0.32 -13.62
C ASP A 93 -7.93 0.30 -13.32
N THR A 94 -8.34 1.22 -14.19
CA THR A 94 -9.61 1.96 -14.04
C THR A 94 -10.86 1.08 -13.97
N LYS A 95 -10.79 -0.17 -14.45
CA LYS A 95 -11.92 -1.10 -14.43
C LYS A 95 -12.18 -1.68 -13.04
N ARG A 96 -11.16 -1.70 -12.17
CA ARG A 96 -11.22 -2.30 -10.82
C ARG A 96 -11.22 -1.26 -9.70
N TYR A 97 -11.45 0.01 -9.99
CA TYR A 97 -11.48 1.07 -8.98
C TYR A 97 -12.53 0.83 -7.90
N GLU A 98 -13.76 0.47 -8.26
CA GLU A 98 -14.80 0.18 -7.25
C GLU A 98 -14.41 -0.99 -6.36
N LEU A 99 -13.86 -2.07 -6.94
CA LEU A 99 -13.37 -3.21 -6.17
C LEU A 99 -12.22 -2.83 -5.23
N ALA A 100 -11.30 -1.96 -5.69
CA ALA A 100 -10.19 -1.48 -4.88
C ALA A 100 -10.68 -0.57 -3.74
N LEU A 101 -11.65 0.29 -4.01
CA LEU A 101 -12.28 1.17 -3.02
C LEU A 101 -13.07 0.38 -1.98
N GLU A 102 -13.89 -0.58 -2.39
CA GLU A 102 -14.62 -1.44 -1.46
C GLU A 102 -13.64 -2.21 -0.54
N TYR A 103 -12.54 -2.71 -1.11
CA TYR A 103 -11.52 -3.37 -0.30
C TYR A 103 -10.81 -2.40 0.65
N PHE A 104 -10.49 -1.20 0.18
CA PHE A 104 -9.90 -0.14 0.98
C PHE A 104 -10.79 0.24 2.16
N GLU A 105 -12.06 0.58 1.90
CA GLU A 105 -13.03 0.99 2.92
C GLU A 105 -13.14 -0.06 4.03
N LYS A 106 -13.27 -1.35 3.67
CA LYS A 106 -13.31 -2.45 4.66
C LYS A 106 -12.03 -2.56 5.48
N ILE A 107 -10.86 -2.38 4.86
CA ILE A 107 -9.57 -2.41 5.57
C ILE A 107 -9.45 -1.22 6.53
N ILE A 108 -9.91 -0.04 6.13
CA ILE A 108 -9.94 1.14 6.99
C ILE A 108 -10.87 0.93 8.19
N ASP A 109 -12.09 0.41 7.96
CA ASP A 109 -13.04 0.10 9.03
C ASP A 109 -12.46 -0.89 10.04
N LEU A 110 -11.87 -1.99 9.56
CA LEU A 110 -11.24 -2.99 10.42
C LEU A 110 -10.01 -2.41 11.16
N THR A 111 -9.25 -1.54 10.51
CA THR A 111 -8.10 -0.87 11.14
C THR A 111 -8.56 0.05 12.27
N GLU A 112 -9.70 0.74 12.11
CA GLU A 112 -10.24 1.66 13.11
C GLU A 112 -10.70 0.92 14.36
N ILE A 113 -11.33 -0.25 14.19
CA ILE A 113 -11.79 -1.12 15.28
C ILE A 113 -10.60 -1.71 16.06
N GLU A 114 -9.58 -2.18 15.36
CA GLU A 114 -8.54 -3.03 15.94
C GLU A 114 -7.27 -2.28 16.38
N LYS A 115 -7.07 -1.02 15.96
CA LYS A 115 -5.87 -0.28 16.33
C LYS A 115 -5.81 -0.05 17.84
N ASN A 116 -4.77 -0.60 18.48
CA ASN A 116 -4.61 -0.54 19.94
C ASN A 116 -3.41 0.31 20.41
N ALA A 117 -2.83 1.18 19.57
CA ALA A 117 -1.66 1.94 20.00
C ALA A 117 -1.52 3.33 19.36
N ASN A 118 -1.07 4.28 20.19
CA ASN A 118 -0.57 5.59 19.80
C ASN A 118 0.52 5.45 18.70
N ASN A 119 0.50 6.35 17.72
CA ASN A 119 1.50 6.49 16.65
C ASN A 119 1.40 5.47 15.48
N PHE A 120 0.17 5.08 15.11
CA PHE A 120 -0.12 4.42 13.83
C PHE A 120 -0.17 5.43 12.68
N GLU A 121 0.47 5.12 11.56
CA GLU A 121 0.43 5.94 10.35
C GLU A 121 -0.24 5.17 9.21
N LEU A 122 -1.06 5.87 8.42
CA LEU A 122 -1.60 5.36 7.18
C LEU A 122 -0.97 6.04 5.97
N SER A 123 -0.65 5.28 4.93
CA SER A 123 -0.27 5.86 3.64
C SER A 123 -1.09 5.24 2.52
N VAL A 124 -1.55 6.06 1.58
CA VAL A 124 -2.20 5.59 0.36
C VAL A 124 -1.31 5.91 -0.84
N PHE A 125 -0.98 4.88 -1.61
CA PHE A 125 -0.17 4.99 -2.81
C PHE A 125 -1.07 4.82 -4.04
N PHE A 126 -1.21 5.91 -4.78
CA PHE A 126 -1.66 5.89 -6.18
C PHE A 126 -0.46 5.50 -7.04
N HIS A 127 -0.31 4.20 -7.25
CA HIS A 127 0.86 3.57 -7.85
C HIS A 127 0.73 3.42 -9.36
N LYS A 128 1.88 3.16 -10.00
CA LYS A 128 2.08 3.14 -11.46
C LYS A 128 1.72 4.48 -12.11
N PHE A 129 2.07 5.57 -11.42
CA PHE A 129 1.93 6.94 -11.92
C PHE A 129 3.05 7.26 -12.91
N ASP A 130 2.95 6.68 -14.10
CA ASP A 130 3.93 6.88 -15.17
C ASP A 130 3.72 8.24 -15.87
N PRO A 131 4.79 9.02 -16.13
CA PRO A 131 4.68 10.38 -16.66
C PRO A 131 3.88 10.52 -17.96
N ASP A 132 3.83 9.46 -18.78
CA ASP A 132 3.11 9.45 -20.05
C ASP A 132 1.60 9.20 -19.93
N LEU A 133 1.09 8.80 -18.76
CA LEU A 133 -0.33 8.50 -18.56
C LEU A 133 -1.22 9.75 -18.57
N ILE A 134 -0.68 10.92 -18.21
CA ILE A 134 -1.42 12.20 -18.06
C ILE A 134 -1.82 12.80 -19.43
N LYS A 135 -1.55 12.10 -20.55
CA LYS A 135 -1.87 12.57 -21.90
C LYS A 135 -3.21 12.06 -22.44
N THR A 136 -3.95 11.27 -21.67
CA THR A 136 -5.25 10.71 -22.11
C THR A 136 -6.44 11.44 -21.49
N ASP A 137 -7.29 12.02 -22.34
CA ASP A 137 -8.51 12.70 -21.93
C ASP A 137 -9.40 11.78 -21.06
N GLY A 138 -9.68 12.21 -19.83
CA GLY A 138 -10.62 11.54 -18.92
C GLY A 138 -10.02 10.56 -17.91
N LEU A 139 -8.77 10.10 -18.09
CA LEU A 139 -8.08 9.29 -17.08
C LEU A 139 -7.85 10.10 -15.80
N ASP A 140 -7.44 11.36 -15.94
CA ASP A 140 -7.27 12.29 -14.82
C ASP A 140 -8.57 12.49 -14.02
N LYS A 141 -9.73 12.55 -14.70
CA LYS A 141 -11.03 12.69 -14.02
C LYS A 141 -11.34 11.48 -13.15
N LYS A 142 -11.11 10.26 -13.67
CA LYS A 142 -11.32 9.02 -12.91
C LYS A 142 -10.36 8.92 -11.73
N ILE A 143 -9.08 9.24 -11.93
CA ILE A 143 -8.08 9.25 -10.86
C ILE A 143 -8.44 10.27 -9.79
N ASN A 144 -8.90 11.46 -10.16
CA ASN A 144 -9.30 12.50 -9.21
C ASN A 144 -10.55 12.06 -8.43
N SER A 145 -11.57 11.53 -9.10
CA SER A 145 -12.74 10.98 -8.41
C SER A 145 -12.38 9.86 -7.42
N LEU A 146 -11.46 8.97 -7.80
CA LEU A 146 -10.94 7.94 -6.90
C LEU A 146 -10.21 8.56 -5.68
N LYS A 147 -9.35 9.56 -5.91
CA LYS A 147 -8.64 10.28 -4.85
C LYS A 147 -9.60 10.98 -3.88
N ASP A 148 -10.64 11.62 -4.41
CA ASP A 148 -11.62 12.34 -3.61
C ASP A 148 -12.37 11.38 -2.68
N ARG A 149 -12.80 10.22 -3.18
CA ARG A 149 -13.47 9.18 -2.36
C ARG A 149 -12.54 8.56 -1.32
N VAL A 150 -11.29 8.29 -1.69
CA VAL A 150 -10.26 7.85 -0.74
C VAL A 150 -10.09 8.89 0.37
N LYS A 151 -9.95 10.17 0.00
CA LYS A 151 -9.75 11.25 0.95
C LYS A 151 -10.96 11.42 1.87
N GLU A 152 -12.18 11.39 1.34
CA GLU A 152 -13.42 11.45 2.12
C GLU A 152 -13.46 10.35 3.19
N LYS A 153 -13.14 9.11 2.80
CA LYS A 153 -13.08 7.99 3.74
C LYS A 153 -11.99 8.15 4.81
N LEU A 154 -10.86 8.77 4.49
CA LEU A 154 -9.79 9.00 5.46
C LEU A 154 -10.09 10.18 6.38
N ASP A 155 -10.70 11.24 5.87
CA ASP A 155 -11.13 12.41 6.65
C ASP A 155 -12.24 12.05 7.65
N SER A 156 -12.96 10.94 7.44
CA SER A 156 -13.90 10.40 8.43
C SER A 156 -13.24 9.62 9.57
N THR A 157 -11.92 9.42 9.53
CA THR A 157 -11.16 8.71 10.58
C THR A 157 -10.27 9.68 11.35
N ASP A 158 -9.78 9.26 12.52
CA ASP A 158 -8.78 10.00 13.31
C ASP A 158 -7.33 9.64 12.93
N PHE A 159 -7.11 8.95 11.81
CA PHE A 159 -5.78 8.49 11.42
C PHE A 159 -4.90 9.64 10.97
N PHE A 160 -3.64 9.64 11.40
CA PHE A 160 -2.61 10.38 10.69
C PHE A 160 -2.34 9.66 9.36
N TYR A 161 -2.70 10.30 8.25
CA TYR A 161 -2.55 9.73 6.93
C TYR A 161 -1.78 10.63 5.97
N GLN A 162 -1.19 10.02 4.95
CA GLN A 162 -0.54 10.73 3.85
C GLN A 162 -0.86 10.05 2.50
N ILE A 163 -1.06 10.85 1.46
CA ILE A 163 -1.42 10.34 0.13
C ILE A 163 -0.31 10.65 -0.88
N PHE A 164 0.04 9.66 -1.68
CA PHE A 164 1.19 9.74 -2.59
C PHE A 164 0.88 9.25 -3.99
N ARG A 165 1.50 9.91 -4.96
CA ARG A 165 1.72 9.34 -6.29
C ARG A 165 3.07 8.64 -6.27
N THR A 166 3.10 7.40 -6.77
CA THR A 166 4.33 6.60 -6.76
C THR A 166 4.51 5.85 -8.08
N THR A 167 5.77 5.65 -8.45
CA THR A 167 6.19 4.81 -9.57
C THR A 167 7.49 4.09 -9.21
N ILE A 168 7.82 3.01 -9.94
CA ILE A 168 9.08 2.26 -9.76
C ILE A 168 10.13 2.57 -10.83
N TYR A 169 9.82 3.43 -11.81
CA TYR A 169 10.78 3.76 -12.87
C TYR A 169 11.94 4.60 -12.28
N ALA A 170 13.15 4.07 -12.41
CA ALA A 170 14.46 4.61 -12.01
C ALA A 170 14.77 4.67 -10.50
N ILE A 171 13.89 5.21 -9.66
CA ILE A 171 14.03 5.31 -8.19
C ILE A 171 12.58 5.29 -7.67
N PHE A 172 12.28 4.62 -6.56
CA PHE A 172 10.97 4.78 -5.94
C PHE A 172 10.80 6.25 -5.52
N GLU A 173 10.13 7.02 -6.37
CA GLU A 173 9.84 8.43 -6.16
C GLU A 173 8.45 8.54 -5.55
N LYS A 174 8.38 9.34 -4.48
CA LYS A 174 7.17 9.55 -3.69
C LYS A 174 6.94 11.05 -3.62
N ILE A 175 5.88 11.53 -4.28
CA ILE A 175 5.48 12.93 -4.22
C ILE A 175 4.24 13.04 -3.33
N VAL A 176 4.37 13.82 -2.25
CA VAL A 176 3.26 14.16 -1.34
C VAL A 176 2.19 14.89 -2.16
N VAL A 177 0.96 14.41 -2.10
CA VAL A 177 -0.18 15.11 -2.71
C VAL A 177 -0.89 15.97 -1.68
N TYR A 178 -1.02 15.47 -0.46
CA TYR A 178 -1.62 16.12 0.72
C TYR A 178 -0.96 15.59 1.99
#